data_AF-A0ABD2ZKJ0-F1
#
_entry.id   AF-A0ABD2ZKJ0-F1
#
_cell.length_a   1.000
_cell.length_b   1.000
_cell.length_c   1.000
_cell.angle_alpha   90.00
_cell.angle_beta   90.00
_cell.angle_gamma   90.00
#
_symmetry.space_group_name_H-M   'P 1'
#
loop_
_entity.id
_entity.type
_entity.pdbx_description
1 polymer ?
#
loop_
_entity_poly.entity_id
_entity_poly.type
_entity_poly.pdbx_seq_one_letter_code
_entity_poly.pdbx_strand_id
1 'polypeptide(L)'
;MVDFLGSFTQGFIDSCHVLIGFDLEEDYHRYWLQGFYSFEGFGIRVLKWTLYFHVDSESPAALVWVSLKQLPLYLYEKHLLYSIIMMIGQPLKTDVSTTSLSSSNVACFYVEVVVSKPFLKCFWIAKRGHAMKDYHILHPSPPQLMVDTAKDTQQ
;
A
#
# COMPACT_ATOMS: atom_id res chain seq x y z
N MET A 1 -3.77 18.65 8.20
CA MET A 1 -3.23 17.62 9.10
C MET A 1 -4.29 16.54 9.19
N VAL A 2 -3.93 15.26 9.12
CA VAL A 2 -4.91 14.18 9.23
C VAL A 2 -5.22 14.01 10.71
N ASP A 3 -6.48 14.23 11.10
CA ASP A 3 -6.90 14.05 12.49
C ASP A 3 -6.84 12.56 12.88
N PHE A 4 -6.33 12.31 14.09
CA PHE A 4 -6.31 10.99 14.71
C PHE A 4 -7.70 10.65 15.26
N LEU A 5 -8.13 9.41 15.03
CA LEU A 5 -9.36 8.89 15.62
C LEU A 5 -9.14 8.49 17.09
N GLY A 6 -7.93 8.02 17.41
CA GLY A 6 -7.52 7.62 18.74
C GLY A 6 -6.47 8.55 19.36
N SER A 7 -6.06 8.22 20.58
CA SER A 7 -4.88 8.79 21.20
C SER A 7 -3.59 8.22 20.57
N PHE A 8 -2.49 8.96 20.78
CA PHE A 8 -1.16 8.53 20.38
C PHE A 8 -0.14 8.92 21.43
N THR A 9 0.98 8.22 21.44
CA THR A 9 2.16 8.54 22.24
C THR A 9 3.28 9.03 21.35
N GLN A 10 4.13 9.89 21.90
CA GLN A 10 5.28 10.43 21.19
C GLN A 10 6.55 10.17 22.01
N GLY A 11 7.58 9.66 21.35
CA GLY A 11 8.94 9.54 21.87
C GLY A 11 9.93 10.24 20.95
N PHE A 12 11.01 10.78 21.51
CA PHE A 12 12.11 11.35 20.73
C PHE A 12 13.23 10.32 20.62
N ILE A 13 13.73 10.10 19.41
CA ILE A 13 14.91 9.26 19.18
C ILE A 13 16.15 10.17 19.13
N ASP A 14 16.09 11.22 18.30
CA ASP A 14 17.11 12.26 18.21
C ASP A 14 16.48 13.61 17.74
N SER A 15 17.30 14.58 17.34
CA SER A 15 16.85 15.91 16.90
C SER A 15 16.03 15.92 15.59
N CYS A 16 16.11 14.86 14.79
CA CYS A 16 15.46 14.74 13.49
C CYS A 16 14.46 13.58 13.42
N HIS A 17 14.39 12.73 14.43
CA HIS A 17 13.56 11.52 14.44
C HIS A 17 12.65 11.44 15.67
N VAL A 18 11.37 11.24 15.38
CA VAL A 18 10.30 11.08 16.37
C VAL A 18 9.66 9.71 16.19
N LEU A 19 9.49 9.00 17.30
CA LEU A 19 8.70 7.78 17.37
C LEU A 19 7.26 8.13 17.72
N ILE A 20 6.30 7.62 16.96
CA ILE A 20 4.87 7.81 17.22
C ILE A 20 4.26 6.42 17.45
N GLY A 21 3.64 6.22 18.61
CA GLY A 21 2.87 5.03 18.94
C GLY A 21 1.39 5.32 18.80
N PHE A 22 0.68 4.59 17.95
CA PHE A 22 -0.76 4.72 17.76
C PHE A 22 -1.52 3.70 18.61
N ASP A 23 -2.62 4.13 19.22
CA ASP A 23 -3.51 3.22 19.95
C ASP A 23 -4.48 2.48 19.03
N LEU A 24 -4.78 3.07 17.86
CA LEU A 24 -5.65 2.49 16.84
C LEU A 24 -4.85 2.07 15.61
N GLU A 25 -5.11 0.85 15.14
CA GLU A 25 -4.49 0.29 13.94
C GLU A 25 -4.87 1.10 12.68
N GLU A 26 -6.07 1.66 12.63
CA GLU A 26 -6.54 2.49 11.52
C GLU A 26 -5.72 3.77 11.36
N ASP A 27 -5.36 4.44 12.45
CA ASP A 27 -4.54 5.64 12.41
C ASP A 27 -3.10 5.32 11.99
N TYR A 28 -2.56 4.21 12.51
CA TYR A 28 -1.29 3.66 12.04
C TYR A 28 -1.30 3.40 10.53
N HIS A 29 -2.31 2.68 10.02
CA HIS A 29 -2.42 2.39 8.60
C HIS A 29 -2.57 3.65 7.77
N ARG A 30 -3.35 4.65 8.19
CA ARG A 30 -3.48 5.91 7.45
C ARG A 30 -2.15 6.64 7.32
N TYR A 31 -1.35 6.69 8.39
CA TYR A 31 -0.03 7.32 8.37
C TYR A 31 0.99 6.54 7.57
N TRP A 32 1.01 5.22 7.74
CA TRP A 32 1.92 4.34 7.01
C TRP A 32 1.63 4.34 5.50
N LEU A 33 0.35 4.33 5.11
CA LEU A 33 -0.06 4.35 3.70
C LEU A 33 0.32 5.65 2.98
N GLN A 34 0.36 6.77 3.70
CA GLN A 34 0.78 8.04 3.13
C GLN A 34 2.30 8.06 2.84
N GLY A 35 3.11 7.44 3.71
CA GLY A 35 4.55 7.23 3.55
C GLY A 35 5.43 8.49 3.63
N PHE A 36 4.94 9.64 3.17
CA PHE A 36 5.64 10.91 3.13
C PHE A 36 4.70 12.08 3.41
N TYR A 37 5.19 13.03 4.21
CA TYR A 37 4.48 14.25 4.59
C TYR A 37 5.36 15.47 4.31
N SER A 38 4.76 16.58 3.90
CA SER A 38 5.44 17.88 3.91
C SER A 38 4.99 18.69 5.12
N PHE A 39 5.94 19.12 5.95
CA PHE A 39 5.69 20.00 7.09
C PHE A 39 6.61 21.21 7.01
N GLU A 40 6.04 22.41 6.92
CA GLU A 40 6.79 23.68 6.84
C GLU A 40 7.88 23.70 5.74
N GLY A 41 7.64 23.04 4.61
CA GLY A 41 8.61 22.93 3.51
C GLY A 41 9.65 21.83 3.68
N PHE A 42 9.69 21.15 4.83
CA PHE A 42 10.51 19.97 5.06
C PHE A 42 9.75 18.69 4.70
N GLY A 43 10.46 17.76 4.09
CA GLY A 43 9.95 16.42 3.80
C GLY A 43 10.15 15.49 4.99
N ILE A 44 9.05 15.00 5.57
CA ILE A 44 9.05 13.98 6.61
C ILE A 44 8.77 12.63 5.95
N ARG A 45 9.68 11.68 6.14
CA ARG A 45 9.45 10.28 5.77
C ARG A 45 8.90 9.51 6.95
N VAL A 46 7.92 8.67 6.70
CA VAL A 46 7.42 7.70 7.67
C VAL A 46 8.20 6.40 7.48
N LEU A 47 8.76 5.88 8.56
CA LEU A 47 9.47 4.60 8.58
C LEU A 47 8.78 3.66 9.57
N LYS A 48 8.62 2.39 9.16
CA LYS A 48 8.09 1.37 10.06
C LYS A 48 9.13 0.97 11.10
N TRP A 49 8.77 1.10 12.37
CA TRP A 49 9.59 0.62 13.48
C TRP A 49 9.66 -0.91 13.47
N THR A 50 10.85 -1.46 13.69
CA THR A 50 11.10 -2.89 13.85
C THR A 50 12.18 -3.10 14.92
N LEU A 51 12.32 -4.32 15.46
CA LEU A 51 13.41 -4.65 16.39
C LEU A 51 14.81 -4.43 15.81
N TYR A 52 14.93 -4.37 14.48
CA TYR A 52 16.16 -4.14 13.75
C TYR A 52 16.20 -2.74 13.10
N PHE A 53 15.32 -1.84 13.54
CA PHE A 53 15.28 -0.48 13.03
C PHE A 53 16.56 0.26 13.38
N HIS A 54 17.15 0.90 12.37
CA HIS A 54 18.28 1.79 12.53
C HIS A 54 18.00 3.07 11.76
N VAL A 55 18.20 4.22 12.39
CA VAL A 55 17.88 5.54 11.83
C VAL A 55 18.59 5.78 10.49
N ASP A 56 19.85 5.36 10.40
CA ASP A 56 20.67 5.51 9.19
C ASP A 56 20.41 4.44 8.11
N SER A 57 19.53 3.48 8.37
CA SER A 57 19.22 2.39 7.43
C SER A 57 17.81 2.53 6.89
N GLU A 58 17.64 2.27 5.59
CA GLU A 58 16.30 2.11 5.05
C GLU A 58 15.59 0.90 5.68
N SER A 59 14.30 1.07 5.95
CA SER A 59 13.47 -0.04 6.42
C SER A 59 13.37 -1.09 5.31
N PRO A 60 13.55 -2.38 5.62
CA PRO A 60 13.38 -3.43 4.62
C PRO A 60 11.91 -3.57 4.21
N ALA A 61 10.97 -2.95 4.93
CA ALA A 61 9.56 -2.93 4.58
C ALA A 61 9.24 -1.72 3.68
N ALA A 62 8.66 -1.99 2.51
CA ALA A 62 8.17 -0.98 1.59
C ALA A 62 6.68 -1.19 1.33
N LEU A 63 5.96 -0.09 1.13
CA LEU A 63 4.59 -0.13 0.67
C LEU A 63 4.56 -0.09 -0.85
N VAL A 64 3.86 -1.03 -1.48
CA VAL A 64 3.70 -1.06 -2.93
C VAL A 64 2.23 -1.13 -3.32
N TRP A 65 1.90 -0.55 -4.45
CA TRP A 65 0.57 -0.65 -5.03
C TRP A 65 0.56 -1.77 -6.07
N VAL A 66 -0.18 -2.84 -5.78
CA VAL A 66 -0.27 -4.03 -6.63
C VAL A 66 -1.59 -4.03 -7.35
N SER A 67 -1.54 -4.11 -8.67
CA SER A 67 -2.72 -4.26 -9.54
C SER A 67 -2.73 -5.63 -10.20
N LEU A 68 -3.72 -6.45 -9.83
CA LEU A 68 -4.05 -7.74 -10.44
C LEU A 68 -4.97 -7.50 -11.64
N LYS A 69 -4.52 -7.76 -12.87
CA LYS A 69 -5.34 -7.57 -14.08
C LYS A 69 -5.93 -8.88 -14.57
N GLN A 70 -7.04 -8.80 -15.32
CA GLN A 70 -7.71 -9.95 -15.95
C GLN A 70 -8.11 -11.02 -14.93
N LEU A 71 -8.47 -10.59 -13.73
CA LEU A 71 -8.85 -11.51 -12.67
C LEU A 71 -10.26 -12.06 -12.96
N PRO A 72 -10.46 -13.39 -13.04
CA PRO A 72 -11.80 -13.96 -13.14
C PRO A 72 -12.73 -13.50 -12.01
N LEU A 73 -14.00 -13.25 -12.34
CA LEU A 73 -15.03 -12.81 -11.38
C LEU A 73 -15.13 -13.70 -10.13
N TYR A 74 -14.95 -15.02 -10.25
CA TYR A 74 -15.02 -15.94 -9.11
C TYR A 74 -13.87 -15.78 -8.11
N LEU A 75 -12.78 -15.09 -8.49
CA LEU A 75 -11.65 -14.79 -7.60
C LEU A 75 -11.79 -13.44 -6.91
N TYR A 76 -12.85 -12.67 -7.19
CA TYR A 76 -13.14 -11.42 -6.49
C TYR A 76 -13.72 -11.62 -5.10
N GLU A 77 -13.90 -12.87 -4.67
CA GLU A 77 -14.20 -13.15 -3.26
C GLU A 77 -13.04 -12.68 -2.38
N LYS A 78 -13.35 -11.85 -1.37
CA LYS A 78 -12.36 -11.18 -0.51
C LYS A 78 -11.30 -12.15 0.02
N HIS A 79 -11.70 -13.34 0.46
CA HIS A 79 -10.77 -14.32 1.01
C HIS A 79 -9.77 -14.86 -0.03
N LEU A 80 -10.19 -15.02 -1.29
CA LEU A 80 -9.33 -15.48 -2.39
C LEU A 80 -8.35 -14.38 -2.81
N LEU A 81 -8.85 -13.14 -2.96
CA LEU A 81 -8.03 -11.96 -3.22
C LEU A 81 -6.93 -11.80 -2.19
N TYR A 82 -7.30 -11.83 -0.90
CA TYR A 82 -6.34 -11.73 0.19
C TYR A 82 -5.33 -12.89 0.16
N SER A 83 -5.79 -14.12 -0.11
CA SER A 83 -4.88 -15.27 -0.22
C SER A 83 -3.84 -15.10 -1.34
N ILE A 84 -4.26 -14.56 -2.49
CA ILE A 84 -3.37 -14.27 -3.61
C ILE A 84 -2.36 -13.20 -3.22
N ILE A 85 -2.83 -12.09 -2.66
CA ILE A 85 -1.98 -10.95 -2.30
C ILE A 85 -1.02 -11.29 -1.16
N MET A 86 -1.44 -12.14 -0.20
CA MET A 86 -0.61 -12.62 0.90
C MET A 86 0.67 -13.32 0.41
N MET A 87 0.63 -13.93 -0.79
CA MET A 87 1.81 -14.53 -1.40
C MET A 87 2.83 -13.47 -1.86
N ILE A 88 2.36 -12.27 -2.22
CA ILE A 88 3.20 -11.14 -2.63
C ILE A 88 3.73 -10.39 -1.40
N GLY A 89 2.88 -10.16 -0.39
CA GLY A 89 3.22 -9.46 0.84
C GLY A 89 2.00 -9.29 1.73
N GLN A 90 2.09 -8.48 2.79
CA GLN A 90 0.97 -8.27 3.71
C GLN A 90 -0.05 -7.28 3.12
N PRO A 91 -1.30 -7.70 2.84
CA PRO A 91 -2.33 -6.80 2.34
C PRO A 91 -2.78 -5.83 3.45
N LEU A 92 -2.58 -4.52 3.24
CA LEU A 92 -3.03 -3.49 4.19
C LEU A 92 -4.41 -2.94 3.83
N LYS A 93 -4.65 -2.65 2.55
CA LYS A 93 -5.89 -2.00 2.09
C LYS A 93 -6.20 -2.34 0.65
N THR A 94 -7.48 -2.48 0.32
CA THR A 94 -8.00 -2.64 -1.04
C THR A 94 -8.47 -1.30 -1.61
N ASP A 95 -8.37 -1.12 -2.92
CA ASP A 95 -8.96 0.04 -3.58
C ASP A 95 -10.50 0.03 -3.47
N VAL A 96 -11.11 1.22 -3.53
CA VAL A 96 -12.57 1.40 -3.52
C VAL A 96 -13.21 0.68 -4.70
N SER A 97 -12.55 0.66 -5.87
CA SER A 97 -13.04 -0.02 -7.08
C SER A 97 -13.11 -1.54 -6.92
N THR A 98 -12.12 -2.12 -6.23
CA THR A 98 -12.05 -3.56 -5.92
C THR A 98 -13.06 -3.92 -4.85
N THR A 99 -13.25 -3.05 -3.86
CA THR A 99 -14.18 -3.26 -2.74
C THR A 99 -15.64 -3.17 -3.20
N SER A 100 -15.94 -2.24 -4.11
CA SER A 100 -17.28 -2.07 -4.70
C SER A 100 -17.55 -2.98 -5.90
N LEU A 101 -16.58 -3.79 -6.32
CA LEU A 101 -16.62 -4.62 -7.53
C LEU A 101 -16.94 -3.84 -8.82
N SER A 102 -16.76 -2.52 -8.81
CA SER A 102 -17.07 -1.63 -9.94
C SER A 102 -16.04 -1.76 -11.08
N SER A 103 -14.80 -2.19 -10.75
CA SER A 103 -13.76 -2.55 -11.72
C SER A 103 -13.52 -4.05 -11.69
N SER A 104 -14.45 -4.83 -12.24
CA SER A 104 -14.42 -6.29 -12.24
C SER A 104 -13.28 -6.94 -13.04
N ASN A 105 -12.44 -6.15 -13.70
CA ASN A 105 -11.27 -6.63 -14.45
C ASN A 105 -9.92 -6.31 -13.80
N VAL A 106 -9.89 -5.42 -12.80
CA VAL A 106 -8.66 -5.05 -12.07
C VAL A 106 -8.93 -5.04 -10.56
N ALA A 107 -8.08 -5.74 -9.80
CA ALA A 107 -8.09 -5.69 -8.34
C ALA A 107 -6.81 -5.03 -7.82
N CYS A 108 -6.94 -4.01 -6.97
CA CYS A 108 -5.83 -3.16 -6.53
C CYS A 108 -5.65 -3.19 -5.00
N PHE A 109 -4.40 -3.26 -4.55
CA PHE A 109 -4.04 -3.43 -3.14
C PHE A 109 -2.82 -2.58 -2.76
N TYR A 110 -2.87 -1.98 -1.58
CA TYR A 110 -1.69 -1.59 -0.84
C TYR A 110 -1.13 -2.81 -0.12
N VAL A 111 0.10 -3.18 -0.47
CA VAL A 111 0.78 -4.36 0.04
C VAL A 111 2.08 -3.93 0.69
N GLU A 112 2.29 -4.33 1.93
CA GLU A 112 3.60 -4.22 2.57
C GLU A 112 4.47 -5.40 2.14
N VAL A 113 5.60 -5.10 1.51
CA VAL A 113 6.55 -6.07 1.00
C VAL A 113 7.90 -5.89 1.68
N VAL A 114 8.62 -6.99 1.85
CA VAL A 114 9.99 -6.95 2.34
C VAL A 114 10.91 -6.91 1.12
N VAL A 115 11.61 -5.79 0.91
CA VAL A 115 12.45 -5.50 -0.27
C VAL A 115 13.57 -6.53 -0.45
N SER A 116 14.05 -7.14 0.64
CA SER A 116 15.08 -8.18 0.58
C SER A 116 14.57 -9.54 0.09
N LYS A 117 13.25 -9.75 0.03
CA LYS A 117 12.67 -10.99 -0.48
C LYS A 117 12.42 -10.89 -1.98
N PRO A 118 12.68 -11.95 -2.75
CA PRO A 118 12.35 -11.95 -4.17
C PRO A 118 10.85 -11.80 -4.35
N PHE A 119 10.45 -10.89 -5.24
CA PHE A 119 9.07 -10.81 -5.67
C PHE A 119 8.70 -12.09 -6.42
N LEU A 120 7.49 -12.59 -6.15
CA LEU A 120 6.85 -13.52 -7.07
C LEU A 120 6.84 -12.88 -8.47
N LYS A 121 6.87 -13.71 -9.52
CA LYS A 121 6.74 -13.25 -10.92
C LYS A 121 5.44 -13.71 -11.57
N CYS A 122 4.91 -14.86 -11.15
CA CYS A 122 3.66 -15.43 -11.63
C CYS A 122 3.17 -16.51 -10.66
N PHE A 123 1.88 -16.86 -10.74
CA PHE A 123 1.30 -17.96 -9.98
C PHE A 123 0.21 -18.66 -10.80
N TRP A 124 -0.07 -19.92 -10.45
CA TRP A 124 -1.00 -20.78 -11.18
C TRP A 124 -2.26 -21.04 -10.36
N ILE A 125 -3.43 -20.94 -11.00
CA ILE A 125 -4.72 -21.17 -10.35
C ILE A 125 -5.35 -22.43 -10.94
N ALA A 126 -5.36 -23.51 -10.15
CA ALA A 126 -5.66 -24.86 -10.62
C ALA A 126 -7.14 -25.11 -11.01
N LYS A 127 -8.08 -24.23 -10.64
CA LYS A 127 -9.53 -24.49 -10.84
C LYS A 127 -9.99 -24.40 -12.30
N ARG A 128 -9.11 -24.04 -13.25
CA ARG A 128 -9.43 -24.01 -14.69
C ARG A 128 -8.21 -24.07 -15.62
N GLY A 129 -7.02 -24.43 -15.10
CA GLY A 129 -5.77 -24.39 -15.87
C GLY A 129 -5.30 -22.98 -16.28
N HIS A 130 -5.80 -21.93 -15.62
CA HIS A 130 -5.47 -20.55 -15.97
C HIS A 130 -4.20 -20.12 -15.23
N ALA A 131 -3.17 -19.75 -15.99
CA ALA A 131 -1.99 -19.08 -15.46
C ALA A 131 -2.30 -17.59 -15.30
N MET A 132 -1.99 -16.99 -14.14
CA MET A 132 -2.00 -15.54 -14.02
C MET A 132 -0.56 -15.04 -14.12
N LYS A 133 -0.27 -14.35 -15.23
CA LYS A 133 1.05 -13.77 -15.52
C LYS A 133 1.08 -12.24 -15.38
N ASP A 134 -0.08 -11.60 -15.35
CA ASP A 134 -0.18 -10.14 -15.48
C ASP A 134 -0.64 -9.50 -14.18
N TYR A 135 0.33 -9.10 -13.37
CA TYR A 135 0.15 -8.05 -12.37
C TYR A 135 1.25 -7.01 -12.54
N HIS A 136 0.92 -5.78 -12.21
CA HIS A 136 1.88 -4.69 -12.18
C HIS A 136 2.08 -4.26 -10.74
N ILE A 137 3.35 -4.23 -10.33
CA ILE A 137 3.75 -3.56 -9.09
C ILE A 137 4.08 -2.13 -9.49
N LEU A 138 3.25 -1.20 -9.05
CA LEU A 138 3.59 0.21 -9.10
C LEU A 138 4.32 0.52 -7.79
N HIS A 139 5.51 1.13 -7.90
CA HIS A 139 6.14 1.78 -6.75
C HIS A 139 5.17 2.80 -6.16
N PRO A 140 5.26 3.13 -4.86
CA PRO A 140 4.40 4.13 -4.26
C PRO A 140 4.74 5.50 -4.87
N SER A 141 4.15 5.79 -6.02
CA SER A 141 3.81 7.16 -6.34
C SER A 141 2.78 7.57 -5.29
N PRO A 142 2.99 8.69 -4.59
CA PRO A 142 1.98 9.25 -3.70
C PRO A 142 0.63 9.27 -4.43
N PRO A 143 -0.50 9.03 -3.76
CA PRO A 143 -1.80 9.22 -4.37
C PRO A 143 -2.07 10.73 -4.55
N GLN A 144 -1.35 11.38 -5.48
CA GLN A 144 -1.66 12.66 -6.10
C GLN A 144 -0.98 12.73 -7.47
N LEU A 145 -1.62 12.15 -8.48
CA LEU A 145 -1.58 12.55 -9.90
C LEU A 145 -2.65 11.77 -10.70
N MET A 146 -3.89 11.75 -10.19
CA MET A 146 -5.06 11.86 -11.06
C MET A 146 -5.64 13.25 -10.81
N VAL A 147 -4.87 14.27 -11.18
CA VAL A 147 -5.49 15.53 -11.61
C VAL A 147 -6.15 15.15 -12.92
N ASP A 148 -7.49 15.14 -12.90
CA ASP A 148 -8.30 15.19 -14.10
C ASP A 148 -7.74 16.33 -14.95
N THR A 149 -6.95 16.01 -15.97
CA THR A 149 -6.73 16.91 -17.09
C THR A 149 -7.81 16.60 -18.12
N ALA A 150 -9.07 16.58 -17.68
CA ALA A 150 -10.15 17.10 -18.47
C ALA A 150 -10.12 18.62 -18.33
N LYS A 151 -9.07 19.25 -18.88
CA LYS A 151 -9.25 20.63 -19.34
C LYS A 151 -10.13 20.51 -20.56
N ASP A 152 -11.37 20.95 -20.38
CA ASP A 152 -12.11 21.68 -21.40
C ASP A 152 -11.13 22.35 -22.38
N THR A 153 -11.16 21.90 -23.62
CA THR A 153 -10.86 22.77 -24.74
C THR A 153 -12.03 22.63 -25.67
N GLN A 154 -12.99 23.52 -25.46
CA GLN A 154 -13.90 23.97 -26.49
C GLN A 154 -13.10 24.31 -27.75
N GLN A 155 -13.57 23.81 -28.87
CA GLN A 155 -13.46 24.50 -30.14
C GLN A 155 -14.82 24.45 -30.83
#